data_AF-A0A1M5R7K1-F1
#
_entry.id   AF-A0A1M5R7K1-F1
#
_cell.length_a   1.000
_cell.length_b   1.000
_cell.length_c   1.000
_cell.angle_alpha   90.00
_cell.angle_beta   90.00
_cell.angle_gamma   90.00
#
_symmetry.space_group_name_H-M   'P 1'
#
loop_
_entity.id
_entity.type
_entity.pdbx_description
1 polymer ?
#
loop_
_entity_poly.entity_id
_entity_poly.type
_entity_poly.pdbx_seq_one_letter_code
_entity_poly.pdbx_strand_id
1 'polypeptide(L)' 'MKKLMLAGALVLIATAAQAQYYGTGTNPNTHTSSGYTTNRGTYVAPYVATNPNPTQRDNFTATGNVNPYTGAVGTRNPRY' A
#
# COMPACT_ATOMS: atom_id res chain seq x y z
N MET A 1 -3.18 -60.56 3.36
CA MET A 1 -4.52 -60.09 3.78
C MET A 1 -4.35 -58.87 4.69
N LYS A 2 -5.22 -57.88 4.49
CA LYS A 2 -5.42 -56.63 5.27
C LYS A 2 -4.34 -55.55 5.13
N LYS A 3 -4.61 -54.69 4.15
CA LYS A 3 -4.13 -53.32 3.99
C LYS A 3 -4.59 -52.52 5.22
N LEU A 4 -3.68 -51.81 5.90
CA LEU A 4 -4.04 -50.75 6.83
C LEU A 4 -3.68 -49.43 6.16
N MET A 5 -4.71 -48.80 5.60
CA MET A 5 -4.63 -47.44 5.09
C MET A 5 -4.70 -46.49 6.28
N LEU A 6 -3.59 -45.83 6.61
CA LEU A 6 -3.62 -44.65 7.47
C LEU A 6 -3.96 -43.45 6.59
N ALA A 7 -5.24 -43.08 6.59
CA ALA A 7 -5.71 -41.78 6.12
C ALA A 7 -5.30 -40.73 7.17
N GLY A 8 -4.10 -40.16 7.01
CA GLY A 8 -3.67 -38.99 7.76
C GLY A 8 -4.16 -37.72 7.07
N ALA A 9 -5.30 -37.20 7.51
CA ALA A 9 -5.76 -35.87 7.12
C ALA A 9 -4.85 -34.82 7.77
N LEU A 10 -3.95 -34.20 7.00
CA LEU A 10 -3.25 -33.00 7.42
C LEU A 10 -3.91 -31.80 6.73
N VAL A 11 -4.68 -31.05 7.51
CA VAL A 11 -5.42 -29.87 7.11
C VAL A 11 -4.45 -28.82 6.57
N LEU A 12 -4.61 -28.46 5.29
CA LEU A 12 -3.99 -27.29 4.68
C LEU A 12 -4.58 -26.03 5.32
N ILE A 13 -3.98 -25.54 6.41
CA ILE A 13 -4.22 -24.17 6.84
C ILE A 13 -3.27 -23.30 6.03
N ALA A 14 -3.65 -22.99 4.80
CA ALA A 14 -3.09 -21.84 4.11
C ALA A 14 -3.51 -20.61 4.93
N THR A 15 -2.63 -20.14 5.81
CA THR A 15 -2.78 -18.81 6.40
C THR A 15 -2.60 -17.83 5.26
N ALA A 16 -3.69 -17.53 4.56
CA ALA A 16 -3.77 -16.34 3.73
C ALA A 16 -3.47 -15.18 4.69
N ALA A 17 -2.27 -14.61 4.58
CA ALA A 17 -1.93 -13.35 5.22
C ALA A 17 -2.82 -12.29 4.57
N GLN A 18 -4.08 -12.25 4.99
CA GLN A 18 -4.99 -11.18 4.70
C GLN A 18 -4.52 -10.05 5.62
N ALA A 19 -3.48 -9.33 5.18
CA ALA A 19 -3.24 -7.99 5.68
C ALA A 19 -4.47 -7.18 5.25
N GLN A 20 -5.48 -7.17 6.11
CA GLN A 20 -6.62 -6.29 5.98
C GLN A 20 -6.03 -4.89 5.97
N TYR A 21 -6.00 -4.29 4.79
CA TYR A 21 -5.67 -2.89 4.57
C TYR A 21 -6.77 -2.10 5.28
N TYR A 22 -6.63 -1.92 6.60
CA TYR A 22 -7.41 -0.95 7.35
C TYR A 22 -7.13 0.37 6.65
N GLY A 23 -8.10 0.82 5.84
CA GLY A 23 -7.94 1.96 4.96
C GLY A 23 -7.44 3.13 5.78
N THR A 24 -6.24 3.61 5.47
CA THR A 24 -5.53 4.59 6.29
C THR A 24 -6.14 5.99 6.18
N GLY A 25 -7.43 6.12 5.88
CA GLY A 25 -8.09 7.41 5.60
C GLY A 25 -7.68 8.06 4.28
N THR A 26 -6.94 7.36 3.42
CA THR A 26 -6.39 7.91 2.19
C THR A 26 -7.37 7.86 1.03
N ASN A 27 -7.30 8.83 0.12
CA ASN A 27 -8.02 8.84 -1.15
C ASN A 27 -7.64 7.60 -2.00
N PRO A 28 -8.60 6.72 -2.36
CA PRO A 28 -8.32 5.54 -3.16
C PRO A 28 -8.01 5.85 -4.63
N ASN A 29 -8.34 7.05 -5.11
CA ASN A 29 -8.04 7.48 -6.46
C ASN A 29 -6.58 7.94 -6.54
N THR A 30 -5.81 7.35 -7.44
CA THR A 30 -4.38 7.59 -7.58
C THR A 30 -3.99 7.83 -9.02
N HIS A 31 -2.83 8.47 -9.22
CA HIS A 31 -2.17 8.59 -10.51
C HIS A 31 -0.69 8.25 -10.38
N THR A 32 -0.10 7.78 -11.47
CA THR A 32 1.32 7.48 -11.58
C THR A 32 2.01 8.62 -12.32
N SER A 33 3.13 9.08 -11.77
CA SER A 33 4.00 10.04 -12.44
C SER A 33 5.26 9.33 -12.94
N SER A 34 5.58 9.52 -14.21
CA SER A 34 6.81 9.02 -14.83
C SER A 34 8.03 9.72 -14.22
N GLY A 35 9.16 9.02 -14.15
CA GLY A 35 10.41 9.64 -13.71
C GLY A 35 10.89 10.70 -14.70
N TYR A 36 11.52 11.76 -14.20
CA TYR A 36 12.00 12.87 -15.01
C TYR A 36 13.24 13.52 -14.40
N THR A 37 14.01 14.22 -15.24
CA THR A 37 15.15 15.02 -14.79
C THR A 37 14.72 16.49 -14.75
N THR A 38 14.90 17.14 -13.60
CA THR A 38 14.60 18.56 -13.45
C THR A 38 15.58 19.42 -14.24
N ASN A 39 15.22 20.66 -14.57
CA ASN A 39 16.11 21.61 -15.27
C ASN A 39 17.42 21.90 -14.53
N ARG A 40 17.49 21.58 -13.23
CA ARG A 40 18.70 21.71 -12.39
C ARG A 40 19.57 20.43 -12.37
N GLY A 41 19.21 19.42 -13.16
CA GLY A 41 19.95 18.16 -13.27
C GLY A 41 19.59 17.09 -12.24
N THR A 42 18.67 17.33 -11.30
CA THR A 42 18.24 16.32 -10.33
C THR A 42 17.27 15.33 -10.96
N TYR A 43 17.58 14.03 -10.85
CA TYR A 43 16.69 12.94 -11.26
C TYR A 43 15.61 12.68 -10.21
N VAL A 44 14.37 12.53 -10.67
CA VAL A 44 13.20 12.16 -9.88
C VAL A 44 12.71 10.80 -10.37
N ALA A 45 12.69 9.81 -9.48
CA ALA A 45 12.16 8.49 -9.78
C ALA A 45 10.63 8.53 -10.00
N PRO A 46 10.06 7.60 -10.78
CA PRO A 46 8.61 7.49 -10.89
C PRO A 46 7.97 7.21 -9.53
N TYR A 47 6.76 7.72 -9.32
CA TYR A 47 6.04 7.57 -8.06
C TYR A 47 4.53 7.52 -8.27
N VAL A 48 3.82 6.99 -7.26
CA VAL A 48 2.35 6.99 -7.21
C VAL A 48 1.88 7.95 -6.13
N ALA A 49 0.90 8.79 -6.47
CA ALA A 49 0.31 9.78 -5.59
C ALA A 49 -1.22 9.69 -5.59
N THR A 50 -1.83 10.20 -4.52
CA THR A 50 -3.28 10.42 -4.44
C THR A 50 -3.71 11.48 -5.43
N ASN A 51 -4.89 11.34 -6.01
CA ASN A 51 -5.43 12.31 -6.95
C ASN A 51 -5.70 13.66 -6.27
N PRO A 52 -5.46 14.79 -6.97
CA PRO A 52 -5.70 16.11 -6.42
C PRO A 52 -7.17 16.29 -6.00
N ASN A 53 -7.37 16.77 -4.78
CA ASN A 53 -8.66 17.20 -4.26
C ASN A 53 -8.45 18.30 -3.17
N PRO A 54 -9.51 18.91 -2.63
CA PRO A 54 -9.40 19.94 -1.59
C PRO A 54 -9.02 19.41 -0.19
N THR A 55 -8.90 18.10 -0.01
CA THR A 55 -8.64 17.46 1.27
C THR A 55 -7.15 17.18 1.41
N GLN A 56 -6.53 17.64 2.49
CA GLN A 56 -5.10 17.36 2.74
C GLN A 56 -4.91 16.07 3.55
N ARG A 57 -5.88 15.74 4.40
CA ARG A 57 -5.85 14.62 5.35
C ARG A 57 -5.88 13.25 4.70
N ASP A 58 -6.29 13.15 3.45
CA ASP A 58 -6.43 11.90 2.70
C ASP A 58 -5.27 11.65 1.73
N ASN A 59 -4.19 12.43 1.80
CA ASN A 59 -2.98 12.19 1.01
C ASN A 59 -2.11 11.08 1.65
N PHE A 60 -1.39 10.29 0.83
CA PHE A 60 -0.42 9.31 1.35
C PHE A 60 0.62 9.92 2.30
N THR A 61 0.96 11.19 2.08
CA THR A 61 1.97 11.89 2.87
C THR A 61 1.42 12.49 4.17
N ALA A 62 0.10 12.49 4.39
CA ALA A 62 -0.50 13.01 5.60
C ALA A 62 -0.19 12.12 6.81
N THR A 63 -0.01 12.73 7.99
CA THR A 63 0.34 12.02 9.22
C THR A 63 -0.64 10.90 9.54
N GLY A 64 -0.12 9.67 9.68
CA GLY A 64 -0.91 8.48 10.01
C GLY A 64 -1.38 7.68 8.80
N ASN A 65 -1.28 8.23 7.59
CA ASN A 65 -1.65 7.52 6.37
C ASN A 65 -0.49 6.64 5.90
N VAL A 66 -0.79 5.53 5.22
CA VAL A 66 0.23 4.65 4.63
C VAL A 66 0.10 4.67 3.11
N ASN A 67 1.23 4.78 2.42
CA ASN A 67 1.30 4.58 0.99
C ASN A 67 1.32 3.07 0.68
N PRO A 68 0.29 2.51 0.02
CA PRO A 68 0.24 1.06 -0.27
C PRO A 68 1.34 0.60 -1.23
N TYR A 69 1.86 1.50 -2.07
CA TYR A 69 2.85 1.17 -3.08
C TYR A 69 4.27 1.08 -2.53
N THR A 70 4.55 1.74 -1.40
CA THR A 70 5.89 1.80 -0.81
C THR A 70 5.95 1.34 0.64
N GLY A 71 4.80 1.21 1.31
CA GLY A 71 4.71 0.95 2.75
C GLY A 71 5.09 2.15 3.63
N ALA A 72 5.42 3.30 3.03
CA ALA A 72 5.85 4.48 3.77
C ALA A 72 4.68 5.12 4.55
N VAL A 73 4.93 5.50 5.80
CA VAL A 73 3.97 6.23 6.63
C VAL A 73 4.14 7.74 6.40
N GLY A 74 3.02 8.43 6.16
CA GLY A 74 2.98 9.87 6.01
C GLY A 74 3.28 10.59 7.33
N THR A 75 3.90 11.75 7.21
CA THR A 75 4.39 12.57 8.33
C THR A 75 4.03 14.06 8.20
N ARG A 76 3.35 14.44 7.12
CA ARG A 76 2.94 15.83 6.88
C ARG A 76 1.68 16.14 7.68
N ASN A 77 1.76 17.17 8.50
CA ASN A 77 0.60 17.67 9.23
C ASN A 77 -0.33 18.46 8.28
N PRO A 78 -1.58 18.02 8.05
CA PRO A 78 -2.55 18.73 7.23
C PRO A 78 -2.93 20.08 7.85
N ARG A 79 -3.16 21.09 7.01
CA ARG A 79 -3.58 22.43 7.43
C ARG A 79 -5.08 22.63 7.15
N TYR A 80 -5.70 23.54 7.90
CA TYR A 80 -7.09 23.98 7.74
C TYR A 80 -7.17 25.25 6.89
#